data_AF-A0A377WR54-F1
#
_entry.id   AF-A0A377WR54-F1
#
_cell.length_a   1.000
_cell.length_b   1.000
_cell.length_c   1.000
_cell.angle_alpha   90.00
_cell.angle_beta   90.00
_cell.angle_gamma   90.00
#
_symmetry.space_group_name_H-M   'P 1'
#
loop_
_entity.id
_entity.type
_entity.pdbx_description
1 polymer ?
#
loop_
_entity_poly.entity_id
_entity_poly.type
_entity_poly.pdbx_seq_one_letter_code
_entity_poly.pdbx_strand_id
1 'polypeptide(L)'
;MPDLSKFQLEGCQVLEYARHKRKLRLGALKGNQFTVILREISDRQDVETRLQAIAERGVPNYFGAQRFGIGGSNLQGALRWAESGAPVARSQ
;
A
#
# COMPACT_ATOMS: atom_id res chain seq x y z
N MET A 1 25.13 3.73 20.04
CA MET A 1 24.40 3.61 18.77
C MET A 1 24.96 4.70 17.86
N PRO A 2 25.25 4.46 16.57
CA PRO A 2 25.74 5.53 15.71
C PRO A 2 24.70 6.65 15.64
N ASP A 3 25.17 7.89 15.64
CA ASP A 3 24.33 9.07 15.47
C ASP A 3 23.91 9.16 13.99
N LEU A 4 22.61 8.97 13.75
CA LEU A 4 22.04 8.99 12.40
C LEU A 4 21.55 10.39 11.99
N SER A 5 21.66 11.40 12.87
CA SER A 5 21.23 12.78 12.57
C SER A 5 21.97 13.41 11.38
N LYS A 6 23.17 12.90 11.07
CA LYS A 6 24.00 13.39 9.95
C LYS A 6 23.72 12.69 8.62
N PHE A 7 22.84 11.69 8.60
CA PHE A 7 22.48 11.00 7.35
C PHE A 7 21.59 11.90 6.49
N GLN A 8 22.00 12.14 5.25
CA GLN A 8 21.28 12.97 4.30
C GLN A 8 21.08 12.22 2.99
N LEU A 9 19.86 12.28 2.47
CA LEU A 9 19.47 11.73 1.18
C LEU A 9 18.37 12.64 0.63
N GLU A 10 18.47 13.06 -0.63
CA GLU A 10 17.47 13.92 -1.26
C GLU A 10 16.08 13.28 -1.20
N GLY A 11 15.07 14.05 -0.80
CA GLY A 11 13.69 13.58 -0.62
C GLY A 11 13.45 12.70 0.61
N CYS A 12 14.44 12.52 1.50
CA CYS A 12 14.34 11.69 2.69
C CYS A 12 14.82 12.43 3.95
N GLN A 13 14.20 12.13 5.09
CA GLN A 13 14.56 12.70 6.39
C GLN A 13 14.52 11.62 7.48
N VAL A 14 15.55 11.58 8.32
CA VAL A 14 15.54 10.76 9.55
C VAL A 14 14.71 11.48 10.61
N LEU A 15 13.64 10.84 11.06
CA LEU A 15 12.76 11.39 12.10
C LEU A 15 13.08 10.83 13.50
N GLU A 16 13.30 9.51 13.59
CA GLU A 16 13.57 8.80 14.85
C GLU A 16 14.39 7.54 14.60
N TYR A 17 15.19 7.11 15.59
CA TYR A 17 15.92 5.84 15.55
C TYR A 17 16.09 5.24 16.94
N ALA A 18 15.92 3.91 17.04
CA ALA A 18 16.08 3.14 18.26
C ALA A 18 16.56 1.71 17.97
N ARG A 19 17.13 1.03 18.96
CA ARG A 19 17.50 -0.39 18.85
C ARG A 19 16.28 -1.29 19.00
N HIS A 20 16.19 -2.33 18.19
CA HIS A 20 15.16 -3.36 18.29
C HIS A 20 15.77 -4.76 18.16
N LYS A 21 15.27 -5.73 18.94
CA LYS A 21 15.85 -7.09 18.99
C LYS A 21 15.51 -7.97 17.78
N ARG A 22 14.41 -7.66 17.07
CA ARG A 22 13.92 -8.45 15.93
C ARG A 22 13.99 -7.64 14.65
N LYS A 23 14.28 -8.31 13.52
CA LYS A 23 14.23 -7.73 12.18
C LYS A 23 12.78 -7.39 11.80
N LEU A 24 12.54 -6.20 11.25
CA LEU A 24 11.27 -5.83 10.65
C LEU A 24 11.08 -6.60 9.33
N ARG A 25 9.95 -7.31 9.19
CA ARG A 25 9.60 -8.11 8.00
C ARG A 25 8.52 -7.41 7.18
N LEU A 26 8.44 -7.72 5.88
CA LEU A 26 7.31 -7.31 5.05
C LEU A 26 5.99 -7.82 5.64
N GLY A 27 4.97 -6.96 5.68
CA GLY A 27 3.67 -7.27 6.27
C GLY A 27 3.59 -7.19 7.80
N ALA A 28 4.67 -6.80 8.49
CA ALA A 28 4.69 -6.72 9.96
C ALA A 28 4.07 -5.42 10.53
N LEU A 29 3.57 -4.52 9.68
CA LEU A 29 2.91 -3.29 10.11
C LEU A 29 1.50 -3.58 10.61
N LYS A 30 1.07 -2.90 11.67
CA LYS A 30 -0.33 -2.96 12.14
C LYS A 30 -1.30 -2.32 11.14
N GLY A 31 -0.89 -1.23 10.49
CA GLY A 31 -1.71 -0.46 9.56
C GLY A 31 -1.03 0.85 9.17
N ASN A 32 -1.74 1.66 8.39
CA ASN A 32 -1.30 2.99 7.96
C ASN A 32 -2.38 4.01 8.27
N GLN A 33 -1.94 5.24 8.59
CA GLN A 33 -2.82 6.40 8.72
C GLN A 33 -2.65 7.28 7.48
N PHE A 34 -3.77 7.68 6.87
CA PHE A 34 -3.76 8.47 5.65
C PHE A 34 -4.31 9.86 5.92
N THR A 35 -3.66 10.87 5.33
CA THR A 35 -4.21 12.21 5.13
C THR A 35 -4.25 12.44 3.62
N VAL A 36 -5.45 12.60 3.05
CA VAL A 36 -5.66 12.69 1.60
C VAL A 36 -6.43 13.97 1.29
N ILE A 37 -6.00 14.68 0.25
CA ILE A 37 -6.69 15.87 -0.25
C ILE A 37 -7.30 15.52 -1.61
N LEU A 38 -8.62 15.50 -1.68
CA LEU A 38 -9.35 15.41 -2.95
C LEU A 38 -9.43 16.82 -3.57
N ARG A 39 -9.07 16.93 -4.85
CA ARG A 39 -9.11 18.19 -5.62
C ARG A 39 -10.16 18.06 -6.72
N GLU A 40 -10.62 19.20 -7.25
CA GLU A 40 -11.53 19.24 -8.41
C GLU A 40 -12.83 18.42 -8.22
N ILE A 41 -13.43 18.56 -7.03
CA ILE A 41 -14.69 17.88 -6.71
C ILE A 41 -15.82 18.51 -7.53
N SER A 42 -16.46 17.70 -8.39
CA SER A 42 -17.58 18.13 -9.24
C SER A 42 -18.89 18.28 -8.47
N ASP A 43 -19.17 17.37 -7.52
CA ASP A 43 -20.32 17.41 -6.63
C ASP A 43 -19.89 17.19 -5.18
N ARG A 44 -19.90 18.28 -4.41
CA ARG A 44 -19.49 18.26 -3.00
C ARG A 44 -20.51 17.55 -2.10
N GLN A 45 -21.80 17.63 -2.43
CA GLN A 45 -22.86 17.09 -1.58
C GLN A 45 -22.92 15.56 -1.69
N ASP A 46 -22.72 15.01 -2.88
CA ASP A 46 -22.58 13.57 -3.08
C ASP A 46 -21.38 13.00 -2.31
N VAL A 47 -20.22 13.66 -2.38
CA VAL A 47 -19.02 13.24 -1.63
C VAL A 47 -19.26 13.25 -0.12
N GLU A 48 -19.86 14.31 0.42
CA GLU A 48 -20.17 14.41 1.85
C GLU A 48 -21.12 13.28 2.30
N THR A 49 -22.15 13.01 1.51
CA THR A 49 -23.12 11.92 1.77
C THR A 49 -22.41 10.56 1.80
N ARG A 50 -21.47 10.32 0.88
CA ARG A 50 -20.68 9.08 0.84
C ARG A 50 -19.72 8.98 2.02
N LEU A 51 -19.07 10.07 2.42
CA LEU A 51 -18.17 10.08 3.57
C LEU A 51 -18.90 9.71 4.86
N GLN A 52 -20.12 10.23 5.05
CA GLN A 52 -20.98 9.85 6.18
C GLN A 52 -21.33 8.35 6.14
N ALA A 53 -21.73 7.83 4.97
CA ALA A 53 -22.00 6.40 4.83
C ALA A 53 -20.77 5.52 5.10
N ILE A 54 -19.58 5.96 4.69
CA ILE A 54 -18.31 5.28 4.94
C ILE A 54 -17.98 5.28 6.43
N ALA A 55 -18.22 6.39 7.14
CA ALA A 55 -18.00 6.47 8.58
C ALA A 55 -18.88 5.47 9.36
N GLU A 56 -20.13 5.28 8.92
CA GLU A 56 -21.08 4.37 9.57
C GLU A 56 -20.87 2.90 9.21
N ARG A 57 -20.56 2.61 7.94
CA ARG A 57 -20.65 1.25 7.37
C ARG A 57 -19.33 0.72 6.81
N GLY A 58 -18.31 1.57 6.75
CA GLY A 58 -17.05 1.27 6.10
C GLY A 58 -17.17 1.17 4.58
N VAL A 59 -16.22 0.46 3.97
CA VAL A 59 -16.17 0.17 2.54
C VAL A 59 -15.84 -1.30 2.31
N PRO A 60 -16.15 -1.86 1.14
CA PRO A 60 -15.60 -3.15 0.74
C PRO A 60 -14.07 -3.14 0.77
N ASN A 61 -13.48 -4.16 1.42
CA ASN A 61 -12.03 -4.28 1.56
C ASN A 61 -11.39 -4.89 0.30
N TYR A 62 -11.48 -4.17 -0.82
CA TYR A 62 -10.92 -4.63 -2.10
C TYR A 62 -9.39 -4.50 -2.15
N PHE A 63 -8.77 -5.42 -2.87
CA PHE A 63 -7.43 -5.19 -3.37
C PHE A 63 -7.48 -4.09 -4.46
N GLY A 64 -6.82 -2.96 -4.22
CA GLY A 64 -6.72 -1.88 -5.21
C GLY A 64 -5.99 -2.32 -6.48
N ALA A 65 -6.18 -1.57 -7.57
CA ALA A 65 -5.63 -1.89 -8.90
C ALA A 65 -4.11 -2.17 -8.90
N GLN A 66 -3.36 -1.46 -8.05
CA GLN A 66 -1.93 -1.67 -7.85
C GLN A 66 -1.56 -3.14 -7.54
N ARG A 67 -2.45 -3.90 -6.88
CA ARG A 67 -2.21 -5.31 -6.55
C ARG A 67 -2.04 -6.18 -7.79
N PHE A 68 -2.66 -5.78 -8.90
CA PHE A 68 -2.70 -6.56 -10.14
C PHE A 68 -1.62 -6.16 -11.15
N GLY A 69 -0.68 -5.29 -10.77
CA GLY A 69 0.41 -4.83 -11.63
C GLY A 69 -0.01 -3.73 -12.61
N ILE A 70 0.98 -3.09 -13.23
CA ILE A 70 0.74 -2.04 -14.24
C ILE A 70 -0.05 -2.65 -15.40
N GLY A 71 -1.21 -2.06 -15.72
CA GLY A 71 -2.10 -2.59 -16.76
C GLY A 71 -2.66 -4.01 -16.48
N GLY A 72 -2.63 -4.48 -15.23
CA GLY A 72 -3.11 -5.83 -14.89
C GLY A 72 -2.11 -6.96 -15.19
N SER A 73 -0.84 -6.63 -15.44
CA SER A 73 0.19 -7.59 -15.87
C SER A 73 0.37 -8.79 -14.93
N ASN A 74 0.27 -8.60 -13.61
CA ASN A 74 0.40 -9.70 -12.64
C ASN A 74 -0.78 -10.66 -12.75
N LEU A 75 -1.99 -10.14 -12.95
CA LEU A 75 -3.19 -10.96 -13.09
C LEU A 75 -3.14 -11.77 -14.39
N GLN A 76 -2.81 -11.12 -15.51
CA GLN A 76 -2.68 -11.81 -16.80
C GLN A 76 -1.55 -12.85 -16.79
N GLY A 77 -0.43 -12.54 -16.14
CA GLY A 77 0.67 -13.48 -15.95
C GLY A 77 0.23 -14.71 -15.15
N ALA A 78 -0.51 -14.51 -14.07
CA ALA A 78 -1.06 -15.61 -13.27
C ALA A 78 -2.03 -16.48 -14.08
N LEU A 79 -2.91 -15.88 -14.90
CA LEU A 79 -3.84 -16.61 -15.77
C LEU A 79 -3.11 -17.47 -16.81
N ARG A 80 -2.18 -16.87 -17.58
CA ARG A 80 -1.37 -17.62 -18.57
C ARG A 80 -0.62 -18.77 -17.92
N TRP A 81 -0.07 -18.52 -16.73
CA TRP A 81 0.66 -19.55 -16.01
C TRP A 81 -0.26 -20.69 -15.56
N ALA A 82 -1.43 -20.39 -15.01
CA ALA A 82 -2.43 -21.39 -14.62
C ALA A 82 -2.89 -22.24 -15.81
N GLU A 83 -3.04 -21.64 -16.99
CA GLU A 83 -3.41 -22.34 -18.23
C GLU A 83 -2.27 -23.22 -18.78
N SER A 84 -1.01 -22.81 -18.60
CA SER A 84 0.16 -23.53 -19.12
C SER A 84 0.47 -24.85 -18.41
N GLY A 85 -0.08 -25.08 -17.21
CA GLY A 85 0.24 -26.24 -16.37
C GLY A 85 1.71 -26.30 -15.90
N ALA A 86 2.51 -25.26 -16.13
CA ALA A 86 3.91 -25.22 -15.77
C ALA A 86 4.07 -25.21 -14.23
N PRO A 87 5.06 -25.93 -13.67
CA PRO A 87 5.27 -25.96 -12.22
C PRO A 87 5.58 -24.56 -11.66
N VAL A 88 5.16 -24.30 -10.42
CA VAL A 88 5.49 -23.05 -9.72
C VAL A 88 7.02 -22.96 -9.59
N ALA A 89 7.65 -22.06 -10.35
CA ALA A 89 9.03 -21.71 -10.10
C ALA A 89 9.09 -20.96 -8.76
N ARG A 90 9.46 -21.66 -7.68
CA ARG A 90 9.72 -21.03 -6.38
C ARG A 90 10.94 -20.13 -6.55
N SER A 91 10.74 -18.81 -6.56
CA SER A 91 11.82 -17.88 -6.26
C SER A 91 12.18 -18.05 -4.78
N GLN A 92 13.43 -18.43 -4.52
CA GLN A 92 14.03 -18.40 -3.19
C GLN A 92 14.24 -16.95 -2.74
#